data_AF-A0A7S4VQ20-F1
#
_entry.id   AF-A0A7S4VQ20-F1
#
_cell.length_a   1.000
_cell.length_b   1.000
_cell.length_c   1.000
_cell.angle_alpha   90.00
_cell.angle_beta   90.00
_cell.angle_gamma   90.00
#
_symmetry.space_group_name_H-M   'P 1'
#
loop_
_entity.id
_entity.type
_entity.pdbx_description
1 polymer ?
#
loop_
_entity_poly.entity_id
_entity_poly.type
_entity_poly.pdbx_seq_one_letter_code
_entity_poly.pdbx_strand_id
1 'polypeptide(L)'
;FWLKEVSRLAAARRPHLGSDSGRGEDTPPSPSFPLTLSAMAKSKNHTGHNQIYKNHRNGIKKVRRQRKMSMQGMNCRFVRNQAFAKRGMKCTPEEREERLQAQKEAQKKLEEKKAKMREQRLKELQEEKEREMMKDAKKRK
;
A
#
# COMPACT_ATOMS: atom_id res chain seq x y z
N PHE A 1 12.50 -36.55 8.46
CA PHE A 1 12.57 -35.97 7.10
C PHE A 1 12.18 -34.48 7.04
N TRP A 2 12.43 -33.69 8.10
CA TRP A 2 12.33 -32.22 8.02
C TRP A 2 13.34 -31.56 8.98
N LEU A 3 14.60 -31.98 8.89
CA LEU A 3 15.71 -31.35 9.62
C LEU A 3 16.94 -31.08 8.73
N LYS A 4 16.74 -31.01 7.41
CA LYS A 4 17.79 -30.62 6.45
C LYS A 4 17.42 -29.42 5.57
N GLU A 5 16.31 -28.74 5.87
CA GLU A 5 15.79 -27.62 5.05
C GLU A 5 15.77 -26.26 5.78
N VAL A 6 16.48 -26.12 6.90
CA VAL A 6 16.66 -24.83 7.60
C VAL A 6 18.09 -24.27 7.42
N SER A 7 18.99 -25.06 6.84
CA SER A 7 20.40 -24.67 6.62
C SER A 7 20.69 -23.99 5.27
N ARG A 8 19.65 -23.59 4.50
CA ARG A 8 19.83 -22.95 3.18
C ARG A 8 19.22 -21.54 3.04
N LEU A 9 18.74 -20.93 4.12
CA LEU A 9 18.19 -19.57 4.10
C LEU A 9 18.83 -18.60 5.11
N ALA A 10 20.03 -18.93 5.61
CA ALA A 10 20.84 -18.05 6.47
C ALA A 10 22.19 -17.65 5.82
N ALA A 11 22.32 -17.75 4.50
CA ALA A 11 23.56 -17.50 3.76
C ALA A 11 23.43 -16.42 2.66
N ALA A 12 22.68 -15.35 2.94
CA ALA A 12 22.68 -14.14 2.11
C ALA A 12 23.12 -12.93 2.94
N ARG A 13 24.25 -13.07 3.64
CA ARG A 13 24.98 -11.93 4.23
C ARG A 13 26.04 -11.53 3.21
N ARG A 14 25.76 -10.49 2.41
CA ARG A 14 26.73 -9.91 1.48
C ARG A 14 28.01 -9.54 2.26
N PRO A 15 29.21 -9.99 1.85
CA PRO A 15 30.44 -9.46 2.40
C PRO A 15 30.65 -8.03 1.87
N HIS A 16 30.99 -7.13 2.79
CA HIS A 16 31.63 -5.88 2.46
C HIS A 16 32.93 -6.17 1.68
N LEU A 17 33.12 -5.51 0.55
CA LEU A 17 34.40 -5.45 -0.14
C LEU A 17 34.92 -4.03 0.09
N GLY A 18 35.86 -3.91 1.02
CA GLY A 18 36.77 -2.77 1.07
C GLY A 18 37.93 -2.97 0.11
N SER A 19 38.64 -1.86 -0.13
CA SER A 19 39.86 -1.69 -0.92
C SER A 19 39.75 -1.86 -2.44
N ASP A 20 39.41 -0.76 -3.12
CA ASP A 20 40.10 -0.41 -4.37
C ASP A 20 40.83 0.91 -4.14
N SER A 21 42.15 0.78 -3.99
CA SER A 21 43.11 1.85 -3.81
C SER A 21 43.56 2.33 -5.18
N GLY A 22 43.25 3.58 -5.50
CA GLY A 22 44.06 4.42 -6.37
C GLY A 22 43.60 4.54 -7.81
N ARG A 23 43.07 5.72 -8.14
CA ARG A 23 43.52 6.60 -9.24
C ARG A 23 42.61 7.81 -9.37
N GLY A 24 43.20 9.02 -9.37
CA GLY A 24 42.56 10.23 -9.88
C GLY A 24 42.49 11.43 -8.93
N GLU A 25 43.56 11.72 -8.19
CA GLU A 25 43.86 13.10 -7.78
C GLU A 25 44.29 13.85 -9.05
N ASP A 26 43.38 14.62 -9.68
CA ASP A 26 43.68 15.65 -10.69
C ASP A 26 42.44 16.55 -10.88
N THR A 27 41.96 17.17 -9.80
CA THR A 27 41.10 18.36 -9.91
C THR A 27 41.97 19.60 -9.69
N PRO A 28 42.09 20.52 -10.66
CA PRO A 28 42.90 21.72 -10.47
C PRO A 28 42.32 22.60 -9.34
N PRO A 29 43.14 23.17 -8.45
CA PRO A 29 42.63 24.13 -7.48
C PRO A 29 42.18 25.39 -8.23
N SER A 30 40.89 25.71 -8.09
CA SER A 30 40.31 26.96 -8.57
C SER A 30 41.09 28.17 -8.04
N PRO A 31 41.29 29.23 -8.84
CA PRO A 31 42.00 30.43 -8.39
C PRO A 31 41.28 31.07 -7.21
N SER A 32 41.99 31.25 -6.11
CA SER A 32 41.57 31.98 -4.92
C SER A 32 41.40 33.46 -5.26
N PHE A 33 40.19 33.86 -5.63
CA PHE A 33 39.82 35.27 -5.67
C PHE A 33 40.04 35.88 -4.28
N PRO A 34 40.78 37.00 -4.14
CA PRO A 34 40.96 37.65 -2.85
C PRO A 34 39.60 38.13 -2.35
N LEU A 35 39.12 37.51 -1.28
CA LEU A 35 37.95 37.96 -0.54
C LEU A 35 38.29 39.32 0.08
N THR A 36 38.00 40.39 -0.65
CA THR A 36 37.96 41.74 -0.11
C THR A 36 36.99 41.73 1.06
N LEU A 37 37.53 41.79 2.28
CA LEU A 37 36.82 41.91 3.55
C LEU A 37 36.14 43.30 3.65
N SER A 38 35.25 43.58 2.72
CA SER A 38 34.34 44.72 2.80
C SER A 38 33.25 44.33 3.80
N ALA A 39 33.39 44.83 5.03
CA ALA A 39 32.38 44.93 6.08
C ALA A 39 31.44 43.73 6.25
N MET A 40 31.54 43.04 7.38
CA MET A 40 30.37 42.36 7.99
C MET A 40 29.34 43.42 8.41
N ALA A 41 28.74 44.09 7.43
CA ALA A 41 27.50 44.80 7.60
C ALA A 41 26.49 43.75 8.10
N LYS A 42 25.89 44.05 9.26
CA LYS A 42 25.02 43.13 10.01
C LYS A 42 24.06 42.39 9.05
N SER A 43 24.16 41.06 9.02
CA SER A 43 23.25 40.22 8.26
C SER A 43 21.94 39.99 9.05
N LYS A 44 20.89 39.53 8.37
CA LYS A 44 19.61 39.24 9.03
C LYS A 44 19.72 37.93 9.83
N ASN A 45 19.42 37.99 11.12
CA ASN A 45 19.57 36.85 12.04
C ASN A 45 18.51 35.75 11.88
N HIS A 46 17.32 36.04 11.35
CA HIS A 46 16.23 35.06 11.19
C HIS A 46 15.25 35.43 10.06
N THR A 47 14.76 34.43 9.31
CA THR A 47 13.71 34.63 8.29
C THR A 47 12.84 33.38 8.07
N GLY A 48 11.52 33.56 8.14
CA GLY A 48 10.51 32.55 7.81
C GLY A 48 9.91 32.70 6.40
N HIS A 49 10.34 33.69 5.60
CA HIS A 49 9.62 34.16 4.42
C HIS A 49 9.35 33.07 3.36
N ASN A 50 10.34 32.22 3.07
CA ASN A 50 10.21 31.16 2.07
C ASN A 50 9.82 29.79 2.68
N GLN A 51 9.57 29.72 3.99
CA GLN A 51 9.25 28.44 4.65
C GLN A 51 7.84 27.97 4.26
N ILE A 52 6.88 28.89 4.21
CA ILE A 52 5.50 28.60 3.83
C ILE A 52 5.45 28.10 2.38
N TYR A 53 6.13 28.76 1.45
CA TYR A 53 6.17 28.36 0.04
C TYR A 53 6.77 26.96 -0.14
N LYS A 54 7.90 26.67 0.51
CA LYS A 54 8.53 25.33 0.48
C LYS A 54 7.61 24.25 1.04
N ASN A 55 6.91 24.52 2.14
CA ASN A 55 5.97 23.57 2.76
C ASN A 55 4.76 23.28 1.85
N HIS A 56 4.29 24.28 1.09
CA HIS A 56 3.14 24.13 0.19
C HIS A 56 3.50 23.63 -1.20
N ARG A 57 4.77 23.71 -1.64
CA ARG A 57 5.22 23.21 -2.96
C ARG A 57 4.81 21.75 -3.21
N ASN A 58 4.87 20.91 -2.17
CA ASN A 58 4.45 19.51 -2.21
C ASN A 58 3.09 19.25 -1.52
N GLY A 59 2.47 20.32 -1.01
CA GLY A 59 1.26 20.29 -0.19
C GLY A 59 1.46 19.78 1.23
N ILE A 60 0.80 20.42 2.21
CA ILE A 60 0.77 19.93 3.60
C ILE A 60 -0.28 18.81 3.70
N LYS A 61 0.19 17.57 3.59
CA LYS A 61 -0.69 16.38 3.61
C LYS A 61 -1.08 16.01 5.05
N LYS A 62 -2.37 15.73 5.27
CA LYS A 62 -2.85 15.16 6.54
C LYS A 62 -2.36 13.72 6.71
N VAL A 63 -2.05 13.33 7.95
CA VAL A 63 -1.69 11.95 8.28
C VAL A 63 -2.85 11.02 7.93
N ARG A 64 -2.53 9.88 7.30
CA ARG A 64 -3.54 8.88 6.91
C ARG A 64 -4.15 8.24 8.16
N ARG A 65 -5.48 8.28 8.28
CA ARG A 65 -6.23 7.52 9.28
C ARG A 65 -6.34 6.06 8.84
N GLN A 66 -5.76 5.15 9.62
CA GLN A 66 -5.86 3.70 9.36
C GLN A 66 -7.16 3.15 9.94
N ARG A 67 -7.73 2.09 9.34
CA ARG A 67 -8.97 1.45 9.82
C ARG A 67 -8.79 0.81 11.21
N LYS A 68 -7.60 0.31 11.51
CA LYS A 68 -7.21 -0.23 12.82
C LYS A 68 -5.97 0.52 13.28
N MET A 69 -6.05 1.15 14.44
CA MET A 69 -4.92 1.88 15.04
C MET A 69 -4.00 0.93 15.81
N SER A 70 -2.76 1.34 16.04
CA SER A 70 -1.82 0.63 16.91
C SER A 70 -2.30 0.64 18.37
N MET A 71 -2.09 -0.46 19.09
CA MET A 71 -2.35 -0.55 20.54
C MET A 71 -1.17 -0.05 21.40
N GLN A 72 -0.17 0.58 20.79
CA GLN A 72 0.99 1.11 21.50
C GLN A 72 0.54 2.22 22.47
N GLY A 73 1.04 2.16 23.71
CA GLY A 73 0.62 3.07 24.79
C GLY A 73 -0.61 2.63 25.58
N MET A 74 -1.26 1.51 25.22
CA MET A 74 -2.32 0.93 26.05
C MET A 74 -1.75 0.24 27.30
N ASN A 75 -2.59 0.12 28.34
CA ASN A 75 -2.21 -0.54 29.60
C ASN A 75 -1.69 -1.97 29.35
N CYS A 76 -0.48 -2.25 29.82
CA CYS A 76 0.21 -3.50 29.55
C CYS A 76 -0.50 -4.74 30.13
N ARG A 77 -1.20 -4.60 31.27
CA ARG A 77 -2.00 -5.69 31.87
C ARG A 77 -3.20 -6.04 31.00
N PHE A 78 -3.87 -5.04 30.45
CA PHE A 78 -4.98 -5.23 29.52
C PHE A 78 -4.54 -5.88 28.21
N VAL A 79 -3.45 -5.38 27.60
CA VAL A 79 -2.92 -5.93 26.34
C VAL A 79 -2.51 -7.40 26.51
N ARG A 80 -1.86 -7.73 27.64
CA ARG A 80 -1.50 -9.12 27.97
C ARG A 80 -2.74 -10.01 28.10
N ASN A 81 -3.75 -9.58 28.85
CA ASN A 81 -4.99 -10.34 29.00
C ASN A 81 -5.73 -10.54 27.66
N GLN A 82 -5.85 -9.48 26.86
CA GLN A 82 -6.48 -9.56 25.54
C GLN A 82 -5.74 -10.56 24.62
N ALA A 83 -4.41 -10.61 24.69
CA ALA A 83 -3.62 -11.58 23.94
C ALA A 83 -3.90 -13.02 24.38
N PHE A 84 -4.06 -13.28 25.68
CA PHE A 84 -4.45 -14.60 26.19
C PHE A 84 -5.87 -14.99 25.78
N ALA A 85 -6.85 -14.09 25.91
CA ALA A 85 -8.22 -14.35 25.47
C ALA A 85 -8.29 -14.68 23.96
N LYS A 86 -7.62 -13.89 23.12
CA LYS A 86 -7.52 -14.14 21.68
C LYS A 86 -6.80 -15.46 21.36
N ARG A 87 -5.86 -15.89 22.21
CA ARG A 87 -5.16 -17.17 22.04
C ARG A 87 -6.05 -18.35 22.41
N GLY A 88 -6.86 -18.24 23.46
CA GLY A 88 -7.83 -19.26 23.87
C GLY A 88 -9.03 -19.39 22.93
N MET A 89 -9.39 -18.33 22.21
CA MET A 89 -10.47 -18.32 21.21
C MET A 89 -10.02 -18.85 19.82
N LYS A 90 -8.80 -19.35 19.68
CA LYS A 90 -8.36 -19.92 18.40
C LYS A 90 -9.09 -21.24 18.17
N CYS A 91 -10.02 -21.24 17.21
CA CYS A 91 -10.61 -22.44 16.64
C CYS A 91 -9.52 -23.41 16.18
N THR A 92 -9.83 -24.71 16.23
CA THR A 92 -9.01 -25.75 15.61
C THR A 92 -8.84 -25.46 14.11
N PRO A 93 -7.75 -25.92 13.48
CA PRO A 93 -7.54 -25.71 12.05
C PRO A 93 -8.73 -26.22 11.20
N GLU A 94 -9.38 -27.30 11.65
CA GLU A 94 -10.54 -27.92 10.99
C GLU A 94 -11.77 -26.99 10.97
N GLU A 95 -12.17 -26.43 12.12
CA GLU A 95 -13.29 -25.46 12.19
C GLU A 95 -13.02 -24.21 11.32
N ARG A 96 -11.75 -23.82 11.17
CA ARG A 96 -11.37 -22.71 10.30
C ARG A 96 -11.53 -23.08 8.83
N GLU A 97 -11.17 -24.30 8.45
CA GLU A 97 -11.33 -24.81 7.08
C GLU A 97 -12.80 -24.97 6.70
N GLU A 98 -13.64 -25.48 7.61
CA GLU A 98 -15.09 -25.55 7.41
C GLU A 98 -15.70 -24.18 7.19
N ARG A 99 -15.33 -23.17 8.00
CA ARG A 99 -15.78 -21.78 7.79
C ARG A 99 -15.32 -21.23 6.44
N LEU A 100 -14.13 -21.60 5.99
CA LEU A 100 -13.60 -21.18 4.68
C LEU A 100 -14.34 -21.88 3.53
N GLN A 101 -14.67 -23.17 3.68
CA GLN A 101 -15.45 -23.94 2.71
C GLN A 101 -16.88 -23.38 2.61
N ALA A 102 -17.55 -23.14 3.75
CA ALA A 102 -18.85 -22.48 3.79
C ALA A 102 -18.81 -21.09 3.14
N GLN A 103 -17.74 -20.31 3.36
CA GLN A 103 -17.56 -19.01 2.71
C GLN A 103 -17.37 -19.15 1.18
N LYS A 104 -16.61 -20.14 0.72
CA LYS A 104 -16.41 -20.44 -0.71
C LYS A 104 -17.71 -20.91 -1.37
N GLU A 105 -18.47 -21.77 -0.71
CA GLU A 105 -19.77 -22.23 -1.19
C GLU A 105 -20.79 -21.09 -1.27
N ALA A 106 -20.84 -20.23 -0.25
CA ALA A 106 -21.67 -19.04 -0.27
C ALA A 106 -21.27 -18.08 -1.41
N GLN A 107 -19.97 -17.91 -1.68
CA GLN A 107 -19.48 -17.13 -2.81
C GLN A 107 -19.90 -17.74 -4.15
N LYS A 108 -19.71 -19.04 -4.35
CA LYS A 108 -20.15 -19.73 -5.57
C LYS A 108 -21.64 -19.59 -5.81
N LYS A 109 -22.47 -19.81 -4.78
CA LYS A 109 -23.93 -19.60 -4.87
C LYS A 109 -24.30 -18.15 -5.21
N LEU A 110 -23.56 -17.17 -4.70
CA LEU A 110 -23.77 -15.76 -5.03
C LEU A 110 -23.36 -15.46 -6.49
N GLU A 111 -22.24 -16.00 -6.95
CA GLU A 111 -21.76 -15.85 -8.31
C GLU A 111 -22.70 -16.50 -9.33
N GLU A 112 -23.20 -17.69 -9.04
CA GLU A 112 -24.23 -18.35 -9.85
C GLU A 112 -25.53 -17.53 -9.91
N LYS A 113 -26.00 -16.98 -8.78
CA LYS A 113 -27.15 -16.08 -8.77
C LYS A 113 -26.90 -14.82 -9.60
N LYS A 114 -25.70 -14.25 -9.52
CA LYS A 114 -25.30 -13.08 -10.32
C LYS A 114 -25.21 -13.43 -11.81
N ALA A 115 -24.71 -14.61 -12.17
CA ALA A 115 -24.64 -15.08 -13.56
C ALA A 115 -26.05 -15.25 -14.14
N LYS A 116 -26.95 -15.93 -13.41
CA LYS A 116 -28.36 -16.08 -13.81
C LYS A 116 -29.07 -14.74 -14.00
N MET A 117 -28.89 -13.80 -13.06
CA MET A 117 -29.43 -12.44 -13.18
C MET A 117 -28.87 -11.69 -14.41
N ARG A 118 -27.59 -11.88 -14.74
CA ARG A 118 -26.96 -11.27 -15.93
C ARG A 118 -27.51 -11.87 -17.22
N GLU A 119 -27.70 -13.18 -17.27
CA GLU A 119 -28.29 -13.88 -18.41
C GLU A 119 -29.74 -13.45 -18.65
N GLN A 120 -30.56 -13.39 -17.58
CA GLN A 120 -31.92 -12.88 -17.64
C GLN A 120 -31.97 -11.45 -18.20
N ARG A 121 -31.11 -10.55 -17.68
CA ARG A 121 -31.02 -9.18 -18.16
C ARG A 121 -30.59 -9.07 -19.63
N LEU A 122 -29.67 -9.95 -20.08
CA LEU A 122 -29.26 -9.98 -21.47
C LEU A 122 -30.40 -10.43 -22.39
N LYS A 123 -31.17 -11.43 -21.95
CA LYS A 123 -32.35 -11.92 -22.67
C LYS A 123 -33.44 -10.85 -22.77
N GLU A 124 -33.74 -10.15 -21.67
CA GLU A 124 -34.68 -9.03 -21.66
C GLU A 124 -34.27 -7.93 -22.66
N LEU A 125 -32.97 -7.57 -22.71
CA LEU A 125 -32.46 -6.59 -23.67
C LEU A 125 -32.57 -7.07 -25.12
N GLN A 126 -32.41 -8.37 -25.39
CA GLN A 126 -32.60 -8.93 -26.73
C GLN A 126 -34.08 -8.89 -27.14
N GLU A 127 -34.98 -9.31 -26.24
CA GLU A 127 -36.42 -9.24 -26.48
C GLU A 127 -36.91 -7.81 -26.67
N GLU A 128 -36.36 -6.83 -25.93
CA GLU A 128 -36.68 -5.42 -26.10
C GLU A 128 -36.26 -4.91 -27.48
N LYS A 129 -35.03 -5.23 -27.92
CA LYS A 129 -34.55 -4.91 -29.27
C LYS A 129 -35.42 -5.54 -30.37
N GLU A 130 -35.79 -6.80 -30.23
CA GLU A 130 -36.68 -7.49 -31.18
C GLU A 130 -38.07 -6.85 -31.22
N ARG A 131 -38.63 -6.51 -30.05
CA ARG A 131 -39.92 -5.80 -29.93
C ARG A 131 -39.84 -4.41 -30.57
N GLU A 132 -38.76 -3.68 -30.40
CA GLU A 132 -38.53 -2.38 -31.06
C GLU A 132 -38.45 -2.55 -32.58
N MET A 133 -37.66 -3.51 -33.08
CA MET A 133 -37.59 -3.79 -34.53
C MET A 133 -38.97 -4.15 -35.11
N MET A 134 -39.78 -4.94 -34.40
CA MET A 134 -41.14 -5.29 -34.83
C MET A 134 -42.10 -4.10 -34.78
N LYS A 135 -41.94 -3.17 -33.83
CA LYS A 135 -42.71 -1.91 -33.78
C LYS A 135 -42.32 -0.99 -34.93
N ASP A 136 -41.03 -0.84 -35.21
CA ASP A 136 -40.53 -0.02 -36.32
C ASP A 136 -40.96 -0.58 -37.68
N ALA A 137 -40.95 -1.91 -37.85
CA ALA A 137 -41.46 -2.56 -39.05
C ALA A 137 -42.97 -2.33 -39.25
N LYS A 138 -43.75 -2.35 -38.16
CA LYS A 138 -45.19 -2.01 -38.20
C LYS A 138 -45.43 -0.52 -38.50
N LYS A 139 -44.58 0.38 -37.99
CA LYS A 139 -44.68 1.83 -38.23
C LYS A 139 -44.36 2.22 -39.68
N ARG A 140 -43.58 1.38 -40.37
CA ARG A 140 -43.20 1.56 -41.79
C ARG A 140 -44.23 1.04 -42.80
N LYS A 141 -45.27 0.33 -42.34
CA LYS A 141 -46.44 -0.09 -43.13
C LYS A 141 -47.58 0.92 -42.95
#